data_AF-A0A0Q5VS61-F1
#
_entry.id   AF-A0A0Q5VS61-F1
#
_cell.length_a   1.000
_cell.length_b   1.000
_cell.length_c   1.000
_cell.angle_alpha   90.00
_cell.angle_beta   90.00
_cell.angle_gamma   90.00
#
_symmetry.space_group_name_H-M   'P 1'
#
loop_
_entity.id
_entity.type
_entity.pdbx_description
1 polymer ?
#
loop_
_entity_poly.entity_id
_entity_poly.type
_entity_poly.pdbx_seq_one_letter_code
_entity_poly.pdbx_strand_id
1 'polypeptide(L)'
;MFAILLILILGSTDILATDYILRVEDPDIYTTCKEAPPGTIGLNEAFDVKMSVLHFNRGNWEPTVFNSLTPDFCNAMFNTNLFWYKYWFKNFENREEIQEKCLATQGTVLVYNSFVVVPRLNNVMGPPLKGRYKVVFLFETFNEYDERQPISVCFEISGEAEKIKN
;
A
#
# COMPACT_ATOMS: atom_id res chain seq x y z
N MET A 1 -6.10 48.97 -7.12
CA MET A 1 -5.04 48.06 -6.63
C MET A 1 -5.52 47.07 -5.56
N PHE A 2 -6.37 47.46 -4.61
CA PHE A 2 -6.91 46.55 -3.58
C PHE A 2 -7.84 45.43 -4.08
N ALA A 3 -8.65 45.68 -5.12
CA ALA A 3 -9.59 44.68 -5.65
C ALA A 3 -8.91 43.44 -6.25
N ILE A 4 -7.74 43.60 -6.87
CA ILE A 4 -6.97 42.49 -7.47
C ILE A 4 -6.34 41.64 -6.36
N LEU A 5 -5.92 42.26 -5.25
CA LEU A 5 -5.38 41.55 -4.08
C LEU A 5 -6.46 40.69 -3.41
N LEU A 6 -7.69 41.20 -3.29
CA LEU A 6 -8.82 40.45 -2.72
C LEU A 6 -9.23 39.23 -3.55
N ILE A 7 -9.18 39.33 -4.89
CA ILE A 7 -9.48 38.20 -5.78
C ILE A 7 -8.39 37.12 -5.70
N LEU A 8 -7.12 37.50 -5.53
CA LEU A 8 -6.02 36.55 -5.31
C LEU A 8 -6.08 35.89 -3.92
N ILE A 9 -6.52 36.61 -2.89
CA ILE A 9 -6.71 36.08 -1.53
C ILE A 9 -7.94 35.15 -1.46
N LEU A 10 -9.04 35.49 -2.11
CA LEU A 10 -10.25 34.65 -2.19
C LEU A 10 -10.10 33.46 -3.14
N GLY A 11 -9.20 33.54 -4.12
CA GLY A 11 -8.90 32.44 -5.06
C GLY A 11 -7.86 31.44 -4.57
N SER A 12 -7.23 31.65 -3.40
CA SER A 12 -6.12 30.82 -2.89
C SER A 12 -6.48 29.94 -1.70
N THR A 13 -7.69 30.03 -1.14
CA THR A 13 -8.09 29.22 0.01
C THR A 13 -9.07 28.15 -0.43
N ASP A 14 -8.53 27.01 -0.86
CA ASP A 14 -9.14 25.69 -0.63
C ASP A 14 -8.15 24.61 -1.10
N ILE A 15 -7.04 24.47 -0.37
CA ILE A 15 -6.31 23.20 -0.37
C ILE A 15 -7.17 22.23 0.46
N LEU A 16 -8.26 21.76 -0.13
CA LEU A 16 -9.19 20.86 0.55
C LEU A 16 -8.61 19.46 0.57
N ALA A 17 -7.88 19.17 1.64
CA ALA A 17 -7.51 17.82 2.00
C ALA A 17 -8.79 16.99 2.14
N THR A 18 -8.87 15.87 1.42
CA THR A 18 -10.07 15.03 1.34
C THR A 18 -9.70 13.57 1.60
N ASP A 19 -10.58 12.86 2.28
CA ASP A 19 -10.38 11.44 2.56
C ASP A 19 -11.02 10.55 1.49
N TYR A 20 -10.34 9.45 1.15
CA TYR A 20 -10.77 8.48 0.14
C TYR A 20 -10.72 7.07 0.70
N ILE A 21 -11.62 6.22 0.20
CA ILE A 21 -11.66 4.78 0.45
C ILE A 21 -11.41 4.04 -0.86
N LEU A 22 -10.58 3.00 -0.84
CA LEU A 22 -10.41 2.10 -1.97
C LEU A 22 -11.35 0.91 -1.80
N ARG A 23 -12.34 0.75 -2.68
CA ARG A 23 -13.19 -0.43 -2.72
C ARG A 23 -12.51 -1.53 -3.51
N VAL A 24 -12.07 -2.57 -2.82
CA VAL A 24 -11.39 -3.72 -3.42
C VAL A 24 -12.39 -4.54 -4.24
N GLU A 25 -11.98 -4.98 -5.45
CA GLU A 25 -12.84 -5.71 -6.39
C GLU A 25 -13.03 -7.21 -6.04
N ASP A 26 -12.17 -7.81 -5.21
CA ASP A 26 -12.18 -9.26 -4.89
C ASP A 26 -12.07 -9.53 -3.37
N PRO A 27 -12.89 -10.44 -2.77
CA PRO A 27 -12.67 -10.91 -1.40
C PRO A 27 -11.36 -11.66 -1.18
N ASP A 28 -10.79 -12.30 -2.21
CA ASP A 28 -9.45 -12.90 -2.16
C ASP A 28 -8.42 -11.80 -2.43
N ILE A 29 -8.08 -11.06 -1.36
CA ILE A 29 -7.27 -9.83 -1.35
C ILE A 29 -5.89 -9.95 -2.04
N TYR A 30 -5.39 -11.16 -2.27
CA TYR A 30 -4.03 -11.42 -2.74
C TYR A 30 -4.04 -12.13 -4.09
N THR A 31 -4.00 -11.37 -5.19
CA THR A 31 -3.74 -11.94 -6.52
C THR A 31 -2.23 -11.91 -6.81
N THR A 32 -1.68 -13.05 -7.22
CA THR A 32 -0.28 -13.15 -7.67
C THR A 32 -0.04 -12.29 -8.91
N CYS A 33 1.07 -11.56 -8.95
CA CYS A 33 1.45 -10.78 -10.12
C CYS A 33 1.64 -11.69 -11.36
N LYS A 34 1.14 -11.24 -12.53
CA LYS A 34 1.15 -12.03 -13.78
C LYS A 34 2.56 -12.33 -14.34
N GLU A 35 3.58 -11.62 -13.89
CA GLU A 35 4.98 -11.77 -14.32
C GLU A 35 5.90 -11.92 -13.09
N ALA A 36 5.85 -13.10 -12.45
CA ALA A 36 6.78 -13.42 -11.36
C ALA A 36 8.11 -13.98 -11.91
N PRO A 37 9.28 -13.55 -11.39
CA PRO A 37 10.56 -14.13 -11.78
C PRO A 37 10.68 -15.62 -11.42
N PRO A 38 11.32 -16.46 -12.26
CA PRO A 38 11.50 -17.89 -11.99
C PRO A 38 12.55 -18.15 -10.88
N GLY A 39 12.25 -19.06 -9.93
CA GLY A 39 13.20 -19.53 -8.90
C GLY A 39 12.81 -19.23 -7.43
N THR A 40 11.55 -19.48 -7.06
CA THR A 40 10.95 -19.05 -5.79
C THR A 40 11.44 -19.82 -4.56
N ILE A 41 12.08 -19.13 -3.60
CA ILE A 41 12.46 -19.64 -2.25
C ILE A 41 12.34 -18.48 -1.22
N GLY A 42 12.25 -18.78 0.08
CA GLY A 42 11.59 -17.97 1.12
C GLY A 42 12.09 -16.54 1.45
N LEU A 43 11.15 -15.75 1.98
CA LEU A 43 11.15 -14.29 2.24
C LEU A 43 12.10 -13.82 3.37
N ASN A 44 13.09 -14.61 3.80
CA ASN A 44 13.94 -14.43 5.02
C ASN A 44 14.65 -13.08 5.15
N GLU A 45 14.68 -12.29 4.08
CA GLU A 45 15.48 -11.08 4.01
C GLU A 45 14.74 -9.91 3.36
N ALA A 46 13.41 -9.96 3.31
CA ALA A 46 12.61 -8.84 2.81
C ALA A 46 12.47 -7.74 3.83
N PHE A 47 13.43 -6.82 3.80
CA PHE A 47 13.41 -5.62 4.62
C PHE A 47 12.48 -4.56 4.05
N ASP A 48 12.33 -4.48 2.73
CA ASP A 48 11.69 -3.33 2.11
C ASP A 48 10.44 -3.74 1.33
N VAL A 49 9.36 -2.98 1.54
CA VAL A 49 8.12 -3.11 0.75
C VAL A 49 7.91 -1.88 -0.09
N LYS A 50 7.92 -2.09 -1.40
CA LYS A 50 7.54 -1.08 -2.39
C LYS A 50 6.07 -1.22 -2.71
N MET A 51 5.31 -0.18 -2.40
CA MET A 51 3.91 -0.03 -2.79
C MET A 51 3.83 0.91 -4.00
N SER A 52 3.35 0.40 -5.13
CA SER A 52 3.13 1.19 -6.34
C SER A 52 1.63 1.36 -6.58
N VAL A 53 1.14 2.59 -6.53
CA VAL A 53 -0.26 2.93 -6.76
C VAL A 53 -0.39 3.44 -8.19
N LEU A 54 -1.17 2.71 -8.99
CA LEU A 54 -1.39 2.94 -10.41
C LEU A 54 -2.84 3.36 -10.62
N HIS A 55 -3.07 4.30 -11.53
CA HIS A 55 -4.39 4.72 -11.97
C HIS A 55 -4.64 4.21 -13.39
N PHE A 56 -5.83 3.65 -13.64
CA PHE A 56 -6.20 3.17 -14.96
C PHE A 56 -6.71 4.31 -15.83
N ASN A 57 -5.98 4.62 -16.90
CA ASN A 57 -6.31 5.69 -17.83
C ASN A 57 -6.31 5.15 -19.27
N ARG A 58 -7.48 5.16 -19.91
CA ARG A 58 -7.67 4.83 -21.35
C ARG A 58 -6.97 3.54 -21.81
N GLY A 59 -7.01 2.48 -21.01
CA GLY A 59 -6.42 1.18 -21.36
C GLY A 59 -5.04 0.92 -20.76
N ASN A 60 -4.40 1.92 -20.15
CA ASN A 60 -3.07 1.80 -19.58
C ASN A 60 -3.08 2.05 -18.06
N TRP A 61 -2.12 1.44 -17.36
CA TRP A 61 -1.85 1.71 -15.96
C TRP A 61 -0.75 2.75 -15.85
N GLU A 62 -1.08 3.90 -15.26
CA GLU A 62 -0.16 5.04 -15.10
C GLU A 62 0.24 5.18 -13.61
N PRO A 63 1.53 5.36 -13.29
CA PRO A 63 1.97 5.55 -11.91
C PRO A 63 1.44 6.85 -11.33
N THR A 64 1.12 6.82 -10.03
CA THR A 64 0.64 8.00 -9.30
C THR A 64 1.71 8.53 -8.34
N VAL A 65 1.41 9.65 -7.68
CA VAL A 65 2.25 10.23 -6.62
C VAL A 65 2.18 9.47 -5.29
N PHE A 66 1.31 8.47 -5.16
CA PHE A 66 1.09 7.72 -3.91
C PHE A 66 2.02 6.50 -3.77
N ASN A 67 3.01 6.36 -4.63
CA ASN A 67 4.02 5.31 -4.48
C ASN A 67 4.80 5.52 -3.18
N SER A 68 5.07 4.44 -2.44
CA SER A 68 5.81 4.51 -1.19
C SER A 68 6.77 3.34 -1.02
N LEU A 69 7.87 3.60 -0.32
CA LEU A 69 8.79 2.59 0.20
C LEU A 69 8.61 2.49 1.70
N THR A 70 8.38 1.29 2.21
CA THR A 70 8.40 0.99 3.64
C THR A 70 9.66 0.21 3.95
N PRO A 71 10.71 0.87 4.48
CA PRO A 71 11.88 0.16 4.94
C PRO A 71 11.59 -0.57 6.25
N ASP A 72 12.34 -1.64 6.51
CA ASP A 72 12.19 -2.49 7.69
C ASP A 72 10.72 -2.89 7.95
N PHE A 73 10.16 -3.59 6.98
CA PHE A 73 8.78 -3.99 6.96
C PHE A 73 8.42 -4.86 8.16
N CYS A 74 9.34 -5.71 8.61
CA CYS A 74 9.18 -6.55 9.80
C CYS A 74 8.79 -5.71 11.02
N ASN A 75 9.48 -4.59 11.28
CA ASN A 75 9.10 -3.66 12.34
C ASN A 75 7.88 -2.82 11.97
N ALA A 76 7.74 -2.44 10.70
CA ALA A 76 6.63 -1.59 10.24
C ALA A 76 5.25 -2.26 10.42
N MET A 77 5.16 -3.58 10.27
CA MET A 77 3.93 -4.36 10.47
C MET A 77 3.33 -4.17 11.87
N PHE A 78 4.17 -4.04 12.89
CA PHE A 78 3.75 -3.95 14.29
C PHE A 78 3.70 -2.53 14.84
N ASN A 79 4.12 -1.55 14.04
CA ASN A 79 4.06 -0.15 14.43
C ASN A 79 2.63 0.40 14.30
N THR A 80 2.00 0.71 15.43
CA THR A 80 0.60 1.15 15.51
C THR A 80 0.29 2.43 14.76
N ASN A 81 1.31 3.22 14.44
CA ASN A 81 1.14 4.49 13.74
C ASN A 81 1.17 4.34 12.22
N LEU A 82 1.69 3.23 11.71
CA LEU A 82 1.87 3.01 10.28
C LEU A 82 0.62 2.42 9.62
N PHE A 83 0.52 2.65 8.31
CA PHE A 83 -0.58 2.20 7.45
C PHE A 83 -0.82 0.69 7.57
N TRP A 84 0.27 -0.08 7.57
CA TRP A 84 0.25 -1.53 7.62
C TRP A 84 -0.51 -2.08 8.84
N TYR A 85 -0.14 -1.64 10.04
CA TYR A 85 -0.82 -2.08 11.26
C TYR A 85 -2.31 -1.71 11.25
N LYS A 86 -2.64 -0.47 10.89
CA LYS A 86 -4.01 0.08 10.96
C LYS A 86 -5.02 -0.70 10.10
N TYR A 87 -4.59 -1.16 8.93
CA TYR A 87 -5.48 -1.74 7.93
C TYR A 87 -5.31 -3.25 7.74
N TRP A 88 -4.11 -3.80 7.90
CA TRP A 88 -3.85 -5.24 7.72
C TRP A 88 -3.45 -5.90 9.06
N PHE A 89 -2.32 -5.51 9.62
CA PHE A 89 -1.60 -6.34 10.58
C PHE A 89 -2.17 -6.32 12.02
N LYS A 90 -3.15 -5.47 12.33
CA LYS A 90 -3.82 -5.48 13.65
C LYS A 90 -4.59 -6.77 13.96
N ASN A 91 -4.99 -7.54 12.94
CA ASN A 91 -5.86 -8.71 13.09
C ASN A 91 -5.09 -10.04 13.06
N PHE A 92 -3.75 -10.01 13.12
CA PHE A 92 -2.93 -11.21 13.20
C PHE A 92 -3.23 -12.01 14.45
N GLU A 93 -3.51 -13.30 14.25
CA GLU A 93 -3.75 -14.23 15.34
C GLU A 93 -2.43 -14.75 15.92
N ASN A 94 -1.50 -15.21 15.08
CA ASN A 94 -0.18 -15.69 15.49
C ASN A 94 0.87 -14.57 15.60
N ARG A 95 0.51 -13.46 16.25
CA ARG A 95 1.34 -12.24 16.33
C ARG A 95 2.74 -12.49 16.88
N GLU A 96 2.86 -13.23 17.98
CA GLU A 96 4.15 -13.44 18.66
C GLU A 96 5.15 -14.15 17.75
N GLU A 97 4.68 -15.18 17.03
CA GLU A 97 5.50 -15.93 16.08
C GLU A 97 5.97 -15.05 14.91
N ILE A 98 5.07 -14.26 14.31
CA ILE A 98 5.42 -13.38 13.18
C ILE A 98 6.30 -12.21 13.65
N GLN A 99 6.17 -11.77 14.89
CA GLN A 99 7.01 -10.71 15.43
C GLN A 99 8.45 -11.19 15.67
N GLU A 100 8.64 -12.44 16.08
CA GLU A 100 9.96 -13.04 16.26
C GLU A 100 10.59 -13.44 14.92
N LYS A 101 9.83 -14.11 14.05
CA LYS A 101 10.37 -14.75 12.84
C LYS A 101 10.15 -13.96 11.54
N CYS A 102 9.43 -12.84 11.60
CA CYS A 102 8.90 -12.11 10.46
C CYS A 102 8.10 -13.01 9.48
N LEU A 103 7.77 -12.52 8.28
CA LEU A 103 6.92 -13.20 7.28
C LEU A 103 7.57 -14.43 6.63
N ALA A 104 8.71 -14.87 7.15
CA ALA A 104 9.81 -15.19 6.28
C ALA A 104 10.47 -16.54 6.51
N THR A 105 10.18 -17.16 7.64
CA THR A 105 10.65 -18.50 7.98
C THR A 105 9.95 -19.55 7.12
N GLN A 106 10.71 -20.51 6.60
CA GLN A 106 10.15 -21.63 5.84
C GLN A 106 9.11 -22.37 6.70
N GLY A 107 7.87 -22.47 6.20
CA GLY A 107 6.75 -23.08 6.91
C GLY A 107 5.91 -22.12 7.76
N THR A 108 6.26 -20.84 7.83
CA THR A 108 5.47 -19.83 8.55
C THR A 108 4.19 -19.50 7.79
N VAL A 109 3.06 -19.66 8.46
CA VAL A 109 1.72 -19.36 7.92
C VAL A 109 1.21 -18.09 8.57
N LEU A 110 0.76 -17.14 7.76
CA LEU A 110 0.13 -15.91 8.25
C LEU A 110 -1.33 -16.19 8.59
N VAL A 111 -1.67 -16.17 9.88
CA VAL A 111 -3.03 -16.43 10.34
C VAL A 111 -3.70 -15.12 10.74
N TYR A 112 -4.83 -14.82 10.08
CA TYR A 112 -5.64 -13.64 10.36
C TYR A 112 -6.99 -14.04 10.94
N ASN A 113 -7.42 -13.32 11.97
CA ASN A 113 -8.84 -13.28 12.32
C ASN A 113 -9.62 -12.64 11.17
N SER A 114 -10.79 -13.17 10.81
CA SER A 114 -11.58 -12.65 9.69
C SER A 114 -11.84 -11.14 9.82
N PHE A 115 -11.50 -10.38 8.79
CA PHE A 115 -11.67 -8.93 8.74
C PHE A 115 -11.79 -8.42 7.31
N VAL A 116 -12.37 -7.24 7.16
CA VAL A 116 -12.46 -6.55 5.87
C VAL A 116 -11.35 -5.50 5.80
N VAL A 117 -10.49 -5.61 4.78
CA VAL A 117 -9.50 -4.60 4.47
C VAL A 117 -10.19 -3.43 3.78
N VAL A 118 -10.13 -2.26 4.41
CA VAL A 118 -10.72 -1.02 3.90
C VAL A 118 -9.65 0.07 3.90
N PRO A 119 -8.82 0.16 2.84
CA PRO A 119 -7.75 1.14 2.78
C PRO A 119 -8.35 2.55 2.72
N ARG A 120 -7.91 3.43 3.63
CA ARG A 120 -8.26 4.86 3.57
C ARG A 120 -7.03 5.72 3.39
N LEU A 121 -7.12 6.62 2.42
CA LEU A 121 -6.15 7.68 2.19
C LEU A 121 -6.72 8.95 2.81
N ASN A 122 -6.07 9.43 3.87
CA ASN A 122 -6.53 10.61 4.58
C ASN A 122 -5.75 11.84 4.12
N ASN A 123 -6.38 13.01 4.20
CA ASN A 123 -5.78 14.30 3.89
C ASN A 123 -5.12 14.38 2.50
N VAL A 124 -5.74 13.76 1.49
CA VAL A 124 -5.21 13.81 0.12
C VAL A 124 -5.37 15.23 -0.43
N MET A 125 -4.25 15.87 -0.76
CA MET A 125 -4.19 17.17 -1.41
C MET A 125 -3.96 16.99 -2.91
N GLY A 126 -4.72 17.73 -3.74
CA GLY A 126 -4.57 17.71 -5.20
C GLY A 126 -5.88 17.38 -5.93
N PRO A 127 -5.78 16.96 -7.21
CA PRO A 127 -6.94 16.57 -7.99
C PRO A 127 -7.72 15.43 -7.32
N PRO A 128 -9.06 15.41 -7.46
CA PRO A 128 -9.86 14.36 -6.85
C PRO A 128 -9.54 12.99 -7.43
N LEU A 129 -9.36 12.00 -6.57
CA LEU A 129 -9.16 10.62 -6.98
C LEU A 129 -10.49 10.06 -7.48
N LYS A 130 -10.50 9.50 -8.69
CA LYS A 130 -11.69 8.93 -9.31
C LYS A 130 -11.28 7.82 -10.27
N GLY A 131 -12.06 6.75 -10.29
CA GLY A 131 -11.89 5.65 -11.23
C GLY A 131 -11.15 4.47 -10.63
N ARG A 132 -10.64 3.60 -11.50
CA ARG A 132 -10.01 2.34 -11.11
C ARG A 132 -8.53 2.56 -10.79
N TYR A 133 -8.13 2.06 -9.63
CA TYR A 133 -6.76 2.04 -9.15
C TYR A 133 -6.30 0.61 -8.95
N LYS A 134 -4.99 0.43 -9.01
CA LYS A 134 -4.32 -0.80 -8.66
C LYS A 134 -3.15 -0.50 -7.75
N VAL A 135 -3.00 -1.27 -6.70
CA VAL A 135 -1.89 -1.20 -5.77
C VAL A 135 -1.07 -2.47 -5.93
N VAL A 136 0.19 -2.33 -6.31
CA VAL A 136 1.14 -3.44 -6.44
C VAL A 136 2.09 -3.37 -5.25
N PHE A 137 2.15 -4.46 -4.49
CA PHE A 137 3.07 -4.61 -3.38
C PHE A 137 4.19 -5.55 -3.80
N LEU A 138 5.43 -5.06 -3.69
CA LEU A 138 6.63 -5.81 -3.99
C LEU A 138 7.48 -5.86 -2.73
N PHE A 139 7.71 -7.07 -2.23
CA PHE A 139 8.59 -7.35 -1.10
C PHE A 139 9.94 -7.73 -1.68
N GLU A 140 10.94 -6.89 -1.46
CA GLU A 140 12.29 -7.09 -1.99
C GLU A 140 13.16 -7.75 -0.92
N THR A 141 13.73 -8.92 -1.22
CA THR A 141 14.66 -9.61 -0.32
C THR A 141 16.11 -9.23 -0.62
N PHE A 142 16.95 -9.12 0.42
CA PHE A 142 18.37 -8.75 0.32
C PHE A 142 19.25 -9.73 1.08
N ASN A 143 20.33 -10.25 0.49
CA ASN A 143 21.20 -11.19 1.21
C ASN A 143 22.00 -10.54 2.35
N GLU A 144 22.76 -11.36 3.09
CA GLU A 144 23.69 -10.89 4.15
C GLU A 144 24.72 -9.85 3.67
N TYR A 145 24.90 -9.68 2.35
CA TYR A 145 25.79 -8.71 1.72
C TYR A 145 25.05 -7.46 1.19
N ASP A 146 23.77 -7.28 1.56
CA ASP A 146 22.87 -6.20 1.13
C ASP A 146 22.63 -6.18 -0.40
N GLU A 147 22.77 -7.33 -1.05
CA GLU A 147 22.51 -7.47 -2.48
C GLU A 147 21.05 -7.85 -2.70
N ARG A 148 20.34 -7.01 -3.47
CA ARG A 148 18.95 -7.27 -3.88
C ARG A 148 18.86 -8.61 -4.61
N GLN A 149 18.08 -9.52 -4.05
CA GLN A 149 17.84 -10.83 -4.62
C GLN A 149 16.81 -10.75 -5.75
N PRO A 150 16.89 -11.65 -6.75
CA PRO A 150 15.92 -11.72 -7.84
C PRO A 150 14.53 -12.20 -7.37
N ILE A 151 14.44 -12.70 -6.14
CA ILE A 151 13.23 -13.24 -5.55
C ILE A 151 12.49 -12.11 -4.84
N SER A 152 11.22 -11.93 -5.17
CA SER A 152 10.36 -10.95 -4.52
C SER A 152 8.95 -11.52 -4.42
N VAL A 153 8.30 -11.32 -3.27
CA VAL A 153 6.87 -11.64 -3.14
C VAL A 153 6.10 -10.47 -3.73
N CYS A 154 5.23 -10.76 -4.70
CA CYS A 154 4.44 -9.76 -5.39
C CYS A 154 2.96 -10.12 -5.32
N PHE A 155 2.17 -9.19 -4.79
CA PHE A 155 0.71 -9.26 -4.87
C PHE A 155 0.14 -7.92 -5.27
N GLU A 156 -1.00 -7.96 -5.95
CA GLU A 156 -1.71 -6.75 -6.37
C GLU A 156 -3.17 -6.75 -5.91
N ILE A 157 -3.65 -5.55 -5.62
CA ILE A 157 -5.04 -5.28 -5.25
C ILE A 157 -5.58 -4.26 -6.25
N SER A 158 -6.73 -4.54 -6.84
CA SER A 158 -7.44 -3.59 -7.71
C SER A 158 -8.73 -3.11 -7.05
N GLY A 159 -9.11 -1.87 -7.32
CA GLY A 159 -10.29 -1.27 -6.70
C GLY A 159 -10.69 0.07 -7.29
N GLU A 160 -11.86 0.57 -6.90
CA GLU A 160 -12.31 1.93 -7.23
C GLU A 160 -12.09 2.88 -6.06
N ALA A 161 -11.52 4.05 -6.34
CA ALA A 161 -11.34 5.09 -5.33
C ALA A 161 -12.62 5.93 -5.21
N GLU A 162 -13.17 6.00 -4.00
CA GLU A 162 -14.34 6.81 -3.69
C GLU A 162 -14.01 7.88 -2.66
N LYS A 163 -14.46 9.11 -2.93
CA LYS A 163 -14.41 10.20 -1.96
C LYS A 163 -15.33 9.87 -0.78
N ILE A 164 -14.80 9.99 0.43
CA ILE A 164 -15.61 9.92 1.64
C ILE A 164 -16.43 11.22 1.72
N LYS A 165 -17.76 11.09 1.71
CA LYS A 165 -18.66 12.22 1.96
C LYS A 165 -18.69 12.45 3.47
N ASN A 166 -18.20 13.60 3.91
CA ASN A 166 -18.44 14.10 5.27
C ASN A 166 -19.87 14.60 5.41
#